data_AF-A0A838RTB3-F1
#
_entry.id   AF-A0A838RTB3-F1
#
_cell.length_a   1.000
_cell.length_b   1.000
_cell.length_c   1.000
_cell.angle_alpha   90.00
_cell.angle_beta   90.00
_cell.angle_gamma   90.00
#
_symmetry.space_group_name_H-M   'P 1'
#
loop_
_entity.id
_entity.type
_entity.pdbx_description
1 polymer ?
#
loop_
_entity_poly.entity_id
_entity_poly.type
_entity_poly.pdbx_seq_one_letter_code
_entity_poly.pdbx_strand_id
1 'polypeptide(L)'
;MIATDARGAWRWTGNVITDPRVMHFWDDTKVVGRRFAVQETPAEIDAGIVWDAYFLYGPEAEWKTEPEPLVSWGATVLDEYHTLESNLVPLLK
;
A
#
# COMPACT_ATOMS: atom_id res chain seq x y z
N MET A 1 -12.47 10.72 -1.47
CA MET A 1 -12.71 10.57 -0.01
C MET A 1 -13.20 9.15 0.21
N ILE A 2 -12.58 8.39 1.12
CA ILE A 2 -13.05 7.03 1.46
C ILE A 2 -14.35 7.17 2.27
N ALA A 3 -15.34 6.32 2.03
CA ALA A 3 -16.67 6.45 2.62
C ALA A 3 -16.68 6.45 4.15
N THR A 4 -15.69 5.82 4.78
CA THR A 4 -15.53 5.70 6.23
C THR A 4 -14.55 6.72 6.82
N ASP A 5 -14.08 7.70 6.04
CA ASP A 5 -13.14 8.70 6.54
C ASP A 5 -13.73 9.53 7.68
N ALA A 6 -13.17 9.34 8.88
CA ALA A 6 -13.55 9.99 10.11
C ALA A 6 -12.31 10.26 10.96
N ARG A 7 -11.63 11.38 10.72
CA ARG A 7 -10.44 11.78 11.50
C ARG A 7 -10.70 11.87 13.01
N GLY A 8 -11.92 12.21 13.42
CA GLY A 8 -12.32 12.22 14.83
C GLY A 8 -12.44 10.84 15.48
N ALA A 9 -12.53 9.77 14.68
CA ALA A 9 -12.50 8.38 15.15
C ALA A 9 -11.06 7.88 15.39
N TRP A 10 -10.05 8.65 14.98
CA TRP A 10 -8.66 8.28 15.13
C TRP A 10 -8.29 8.32 16.61
N ARG A 11 -8.13 7.14 17.22
CA ARG A 11 -7.69 7.03 18.63
C ARG A 11 -6.17 7.13 18.78
N TRP A 12 -5.45 7.24 17.66
CA TRP A 12 -3.99 7.34 17.63
C TRP A 12 -3.55 8.78 17.84
N THR A 13 -2.68 9.00 18.83
CA THR A 13 -2.13 10.31 19.20
C THR A 13 -0.66 10.47 18.80
N GLY A 14 -0.11 9.56 18.00
CA GLY A 14 1.26 9.68 17.51
C GLY A 14 1.40 10.71 16.40
N ASN A 15 2.64 11.02 16.03
CA ASN A 15 2.92 11.94 14.94
C ASN A 15 2.48 11.31 13.60
N VAL A 16 1.73 12.09 12.84
CA VAL A 16 1.41 11.79 11.44
C VAL A 16 2.50 12.36 10.55
N ILE A 17 2.61 11.86 9.31
CA ILE A 17 3.48 12.49 8.33
C ILE A 17 2.93 13.90 8.05
N THR A 18 3.73 14.93 8.34
CA THR A 18 3.34 16.35 8.28
C THR A 18 3.67 17.04 6.97
N ASP A 19 4.27 16.31 6.01
CA ASP A 19 4.59 16.85 4.69
C ASP A 19 3.29 17.34 4.01
N PRO A 20 3.24 18.58 3.46
CA PRO A 20 2.04 19.17 2.90
C PRO A 20 1.46 18.40 1.71
N ARG A 21 2.25 17.50 1.10
CA ARG A 21 1.80 16.62 0.02
C ARG A 21 1.01 15.41 0.54
N VAL A 22 1.00 15.16 1.85
CA VAL A 22 0.40 13.97 2.44
C VAL A 22 -1.02 14.26 2.93
N MET A 23 -1.94 13.39 2.51
CA MET A 23 -3.31 13.35 3.00
C MET A 23 -3.54 12.06 3.77
N HIS A 24 -4.06 12.18 4.98
CA HIS A 24 -4.47 11.05 5.83
C HIS A 24 -5.98 10.84 5.73
N PHE A 25 -6.38 9.59 5.53
CA PHE A 25 -7.77 9.14 5.52
C PHE A 25 -7.93 7.98 6.51
N TRP A 26 -9.02 7.98 7.27
CA TRP A 26 -9.39 6.85 8.10
C TRP A 26 -10.11 5.79 7.25
N ASP A 27 -9.64 4.54 7.35
CA ASP A 27 -10.20 3.40 6.62
C ASP A 27 -10.68 2.33 7.63
N ASP A 28 -11.83 2.59 8.25
CA ASP A 28 -12.41 1.69 9.25
C ASP A 28 -12.62 0.28 8.68
N THR A 29 -13.14 0.26 7.45
CA THR A 29 -13.50 -0.92 6.67
C THR A 29 -12.34 -1.51 5.88
N LYS A 30 -11.09 -1.08 6.09
CA LYS A 30 -9.89 -1.66 5.46
C LYS A 30 -10.04 -1.87 3.95
N VAL A 31 -10.70 -0.94 3.25
CA VAL A 31 -10.98 -1.04 1.81
C VAL A 31 -9.70 -1.16 1.01
N VAL A 32 -8.63 -0.46 1.43
CA VAL A 32 -7.33 -0.51 0.75
C VAL A 32 -6.72 -1.90 0.91
N GLY A 33 -6.57 -2.37 2.16
CA GLY A 33 -5.96 -3.68 2.45
C GLY A 33 -6.74 -4.85 1.82
N ARG A 34 -8.06 -4.76 1.76
CA ARG A 34 -8.90 -5.78 1.10
C ARG A 34 -8.74 -5.80 -0.42
N ARG A 35 -8.69 -4.62 -1.05
CA ARG A 35 -8.51 -4.52 -2.51
C ARG A 35 -7.18 -5.15 -2.93
N PHE A 36 -6.09 -4.78 -2.28
CA PHE A 36 -4.77 -5.31 -2.63
C PHE A 36 -4.61 -6.80 -2.33
N ALA A 37 -5.30 -7.33 -1.31
CA ALA A 37 -5.30 -8.75 -1.02
C ALA A 37 -5.97 -9.61 -2.11
N VAL A 38 -6.94 -9.05 -2.85
CA VAL A 38 -7.62 -9.76 -3.95
C VAL A 38 -6.82 -9.66 -5.25
N GLN A 39 -6.27 -8.49 -5.53
CA GLN A 39 -5.75 -8.17 -6.85
C GLN A 39 -4.34 -8.71 -7.10
N GLU A 40 -3.44 -8.55 -6.13
CA GLU A 40 -2.00 -8.71 -6.38
C GLU A 40 -1.41 -9.97 -5.70
N THR A 41 -2.19 -10.63 -4.83
CA THR A 41 -1.74 -11.79 -4.03
C THR A 41 -2.71 -12.97 -4.14
N PRO A 42 -2.40 -14.01 -4.92
CA PRO A 42 -3.21 -15.23 -4.91
C PRO A 42 -2.87 -16.09 -3.68
N ALA A 43 -3.88 -16.37 -2.85
CA ALA A 43 -3.96 -17.46 -1.88
C ALA A 43 -3.24 -17.38 -0.51
N GLU A 44 -2.34 -16.42 -0.25
CA GLU A 44 -1.51 -16.47 0.99
C GLU A 44 -1.85 -15.43 2.08
N ILE A 45 -2.82 -14.54 1.85
CA ILE A 45 -3.21 -13.54 2.85
C ILE A 45 -4.31 -14.09 3.75
N ASP A 46 -3.90 -14.54 4.93
CA ASP A 46 -4.80 -14.93 6.00
C ASP A 46 -5.78 -13.78 6.33
N ALA A 47 -7.08 -14.10 6.43
CA ALA A 47 -8.19 -13.16 6.64
C ALA A 47 -8.50 -12.11 5.53
N GLY A 48 -7.88 -12.16 4.35
CA GLY A 48 -8.27 -11.35 3.18
C GLY A 48 -8.02 -9.84 3.32
N ILE A 49 -7.04 -9.46 4.14
CA ILE A 49 -6.59 -8.07 4.30
C ILE A 49 -5.06 -8.06 4.25
N VAL A 50 -4.46 -7.34 3.29
CA VAL A 50 -3.01 -7.17 3.27
C VAL A 50 -2.58 -6.16 4.33
N TRP A 51 -1.53 -6.51 5.06
CA TRP A 51 -0.85 -5.66 6.04
C TRP A 51 0.64 -5.67 5.73
N ASP A 52 1.33 -4.60 6.12
CA ASP A 52 2.79 -4.52 6.13
C ASP A 52 3.46 -5.01 4.83
N ALA A 53 2.88 -4.64 3.68
CA ALA A 53 3.31 -5.06 2.35
C ALA A 53 3.69 -3.87 1.47
N TYR A 54 4.49 -4.14 0.43
CA TYR A 54 4.72 -3.21 -0.66
C TYR A 54 4.22 -3.77 -2.00
N PHE A 55 3.87 -2.85 -2.89
CA PHE A 55 3.60 -3.10 -4.30
C PHE A 55 4.39 -2.07 -5.10
N LEU A 56 5.42 -2.54 -5.81
CA LEU A 56 6.30 -1.72 -6.63
C LEU A 56 5.78 -1.71 -8.06
N TYR A 57 5.39 -0.53 -8.54
CA TYR A 57 4.94 -0.31 -9.90
C TYR A 57 6.01 0.44 -10.70
N GLY A 58 6.13 0.11 -11.99
CA GLY A 58 7.12 0.73 -12.88
C GLY A 58 6.78 2.19 -13.23
N PRO A 59 7.71 2.93 -13.87
CA PRO A 59 7.49 4.35 -14.23
C PRO A 59 6.37 4.55 -15.26
N GLU A 60 6.05 3.52 -16.05
CA GLU A 60 4.96 3.54 -17.02
C GLU A 60 3.61 3.14 -16.41
N ALA A 61 3.56 2.91 -15.09
CA ALA A 61 2.34 2.44 -14.45
C ALA A 61 1.29 3.54 -14.36
N GLU A 62 0.08 3.23 -14.84
CA GLU A 62 -1.06 4.13 -14.80
C GLU A 62 -2.04 3.73 -13.71
N TRP A 63 -2.40 4.67 -12.83
CA TRP A 63 -3.37 4.48 -11.76
C TRP A 63 -4.81 4.61 -12.29
N LYS A 64 -5.21 3.65 -13.14
CA LYS A 64 -6.60 3.48 -13.62
C LYS A 64 -7.38 2.58 -12.66
N THR A 65 -8.03 1.53 -13.15
CA THR A 65 -8.73 0.54 -12.32
C THR A 65 -7.73 -0.33 -11.56
N GLU A 66 -6.69 -0.76 -12.25
CA GLU A 66 -5.64 -1.63 -11.74
C GLU A 66 -4.29 -1.07 -12.23
N PRO A 67 -3.39 -0.66 -11.32
CA PRO A 67 -2.08 -0.17 -11.73
C PRO A 67 -1.25 -1.33 -12.26
N GLU A 68 -0.74 -1.17 -13.47
CA GLU A 68 0.14 -2.12 -14.15
C GLU A 68 1.17 -1.33 -14.96
N PRO A 69 2.40 -1.86 -15.15
CA PRO A 69 2.86 -3.17 -14.71
C PRO A 69 3.32 -3.17 -13.25
N LEU A 70 2.86 -4.16 -12.48
CA LEU A 70 3.46 -4.50 -11.20
C LEU A 70 4.85 -5.11 -11.47
N VAL A 71 5.88 -4.51 -10.89
CA VAL A 71 7.27 -4.97 -11.02
C VAL A 71 7.58 -6.02 -9.96
N SER A 72 7.14 -5.79 -8.73
CA SER A 72 7.41 -6.67 -7.58
C SER A 72 6.45 -6.35 -6.44
N TRP A 73 6.16 -7.34 -5.60
CA TRP A 73 5.44 -7.16 -4.35
C TRP A 73 6.07 -8.04 -3.27
N GLY A 74 5.79 -7.74 -2.01
CA GLY A 74 6.25 -8.56 -0.89
C GLY A 74 5.66 -8.13 0.45
N ALA A 75 5.63 -9.06 1.40
CA ALA A 75 5.22 -8.87 2.78
C ALA A 75 5.98 -9.87 3.69
N THR A 76 6.48 -9.49 4.87
CA THR A 76 6.48 -8.14 5.43
C THR A 76 7.50 -7.24 4.72
N VAL A 77 7.32 -5.92 4.71
CA VAL A 77 8.31 -4.97 4.14
C VAL A 77 9.69 -5.16 4.76
N LEU A 78 9.76 -5.50 6.06
CA LEU A 78 11.03 -5.72 6.76
C LEU A 78 11.76 -6.97 6.26
N ASP A 79 11.04 -8.04 5.95
CA ASP A 79 11.65 -9.28 5.45
C ASP A 79 12.07 -9.13 3.98
N GLU A 80 11.32 -8.35 3.21
CA GLU A 80 11.48 -8.23 1.76
C GLU A 80 12.29 -7.00 1.31
N TYR A 81 12.89 -6.25 2.24
CA TYR A 81 13.52 -4.97 1.92
C TYR A 81 14.66 -5.09 0.90
N HIS A 82 15.45 -6.16 0.92
CA HIS A 82 16.51 -6.40 -0.05
C HIS A 82 15.97 -6.61 -1.47
N THR A 83 14.89 -7.40 -1.60
CA THR A 83 14.17 -7.61 -2.87
C THR A 83 13.61 -6.29 -3.39
N LEU A 84 12.96 -5.53 -2.51
CA LEU A 84 12.42 -4.21 -2.84
C LEU A 84 13.52 -3.26 -3.32
N GLU A 85 14.64 -3.14 -2.59
CA GLU A 85 15.76 -2.28 -2.96
C GLU A 85 16.33 -2.66 -4.34
N SER A 86 16.59 -3.96 -4.55
CA SER A 86 17.13 -4.46 -5.83
C SER A 86 16.21 -4.14 -7.02
N ASN A 87 14.89 -4.14 -6.82
CA ASN A 87 13.92 -3.84 -7.87
C ASN A 87 13.65 -2.34 -8.03
N LEU A 88 13.74 -1.57 -6.94
CA LEU A 88 13.49 -0.13 -6.93
C LEU A 88 14.66 0.67 -7.49
N VAL A 89 15.89 0.38 -7.08
CA VAL A 89 17.07 1.19 -7.43
C VAL A 89 17.23 1.39 -8.95
N PRO A 90 17.06 0.37 -9.82
CA PRO A 90 17.13 0.56 -11.27
C PRO A 90 16.06 1.50 -11.86
N LEU A 91 14.97 1.76 -11.13
CA LEU A 91 13.88 2.65 -11.54
C LEU A 91 14.13 4.11 -11.14
N LEU A 92 15.07 4.35 -10.23
CA LEU A 92 15.47 5.69 -9.77
C LEU A 92 16.53 6.24 -10.75
N LYS A 93 16.09 6.96 -11.78
CA LYS A 93 16.96 7.73 -12.67
C LYS A 93 17.14 9.16 -12.19
#